data_AF-A0A0L7QXQ3-F1
#
_entry.id   AF-A0A0L7QXQ3-F1
#
_cell.length_a   1.000
_cell.length_b   1.000
_cell.length_c   1.000
_cell.angle_alpha   90.00
_cell.angle_beta   90.00
_cell.angle_gamma   90.00
#
_symmetry.space_group_name_H-M   'P 1'
#
loop_
_entity.id
_entity.type
_entity.pdbx_description
1 polymer ?
#
loop_
_entity_poly.entity_id
_entity_poly.type
_entity_poly.pdbx_seq_one_letter_code
_entity_poly.pdbx_strand_id
1 'polypeptide(L)'
;MLVVADYFTKWPEVIVMPNQLVVTIAKAFLENVVCRHGVPSEIHSDQGRNFESTVFRGLMKLLGIRKTRTILLHPQSDGLVERLNRTLLQYLAMFVSEHQRD
;
A
#
# COMPACT_ATOMS: atom_id res chain seq x y z
N MET A 1 -8.04 -1.48 -2.85
CA MET A 1 -7.36 -1.53 -1.54
C MET A 1 -5.93 -1.05 -1.71
N LEU A 2 -5.44 -0.23 -0.79
CA LEU A 2 -4.03 0.13 -0.64
C LEU A 2 -3.55 -0.58 0.63
N VAL A 3 -2.39 -1.22 0.56
CA VAL A 3 -1.75 -1.82 1.72
C VAL A 3 -0.38 -1.19 1.90
N VAL A 4 -0.11 -0.75 3.12
CA VAL A 4 1.16 -0.20 3.54
C VAL A 4 1.59 -0.95 4.77
N ALA A 5 2.82 -1.43 4.82
CA ALA A 5 3.36 -2.09 5.98
C ALA A 5 4.61 -1.34 6.44
N ASP A 6 4.68 -1.01 7.72
CA ASP A 6 5.95 -0.58 8.31
C ASP A 6 6.89 -1.79 8.40
N TYR A 7 8.08 -1.66 7.82
CA TYR A 7 9.01 -2.77 7.72
C TYR A 7 9.68 -3.09 9.07
N PHE A 8 9.76 -2.13 9.99
CA PHE A 8 10.37 -2.34 11.30
C PHE A 8 9.41 -3.05 12.26
N THR A 9 8.27 -2.41 12.54
CA THR A 9 7.25 -2.94 13.48
C THR A 9 6.42 -4.07 12.89
N LYS A 10 6.47 -4.25 11.56
CA LYS A 10 5.56 -5.12 10.79
C LYS A 10 4.09 -4.69 10.89
N TRP A 11 3.83 -3.45 11.29
CA TRP A 11 2.47 -2.91 11.40
C TRP A 11 1.81 -2.76 10.03
N PRO A 12 0.64 -3.37 9.79
CA PRO A 12 -0.09 -3.22 8.54
C PRO A 12 -1.16 -2.12 8.60
N GLU A 13 -1.22 -1.30 7.56
CA GLU A 13 -2.33 -0.40 7.25
C GLU A 13 -3.03 -0.89 5.98
N VAL A 14 -4.31 -1.25 6.13
CA VAL A 14 -5.14 -1.78 5.04
C VAL A 14 -6.26 -0.80 4.77
N ILE A 15 -6.15 -0.08 3.65
CA ILE A 15 -7.02 1.05 3.34
C ILE A 15 -7.93 0.67 2.18
N VAL A 16 -9.23 0.64 2.44
CA VAL A 16 -10.25 0.45 1.40
C VAL A 16 -10.44 1.76 0.65
N MET A 17 -10.43 1.70 -0.67
CA MET A 17 -10.58 2.86 -1.55
C MET A 17 -11.63 2.56 -2.61
N PRO A 18 -12.44 3.55 -3.01
CA PRO A 18 -13.51 3.36 -3.99
C PRO A 18 -12.99 3.06 -5.41
N ASN A 19 -11.75 3.45 -5.72
CA ASN A 19 -11.10 3.17 -7.00
C ASN A 19 -9.57 3.18 -6.82
N GLN A 20 -8.85 2.82 -7.88
CA GLN A 20 -7.38 2.81 -7.93
C GLN A 20 -6.81 4.01 -8.70
N LEU A 21 -7.53 5.14 -8.73
CA LEU A 21 -6.98 6.35 -9.34
C LEU A 21 -5.84 6.89 -8.48
N VAL A 22 -4.84 7.47 -9.13
CA VAL A 22 -3.63 7.91 -8.43
C VAL A 22 -3.88 9.00 -7.38
N VAL A 23 -4.84 9.89 -7.64
CA VAL A 23 -5.27 10.92 -6.68
C VAL A 23 -5.91 10.30 -5.45
N THR A 24 -6.69 9.24 -5.62
CA THR A 24 -7.32 8.49 -4.54
C THR A 24 -6.26 7.79 -3.69
N ILE A 25 -5.27 7.17 -4.33
CA ILE A 25 -4.14 6.51 -3.65
C ILE A 25 -3.30 7.52 -2.87
N ALA A 26 -2.94 8.64 -3.50
CA ALA A 26 -2.16 9.70 -2.86
C ALA A 26 -2.88 10.28 -1.63
N LYS A 27 -4.19 10.56 -1.76
CA LYS A 27 -5.02 11.03 -0.65
C LYS A 27 -5.12 10.00 0.47
N ALA A 28 -5.42 8.74 0.13
CA ALA A 28 -5.52 7.66 1.09
C ALA A 28 -4.21 7.45 1.85
N PHE A 29 -3.07 7.50 1.15
CA PHE A 29 -1.74 7.43 1.76
C PHE A 29 -1.49 8.59 2.73
N LEU A 30 -1.80 9.83 2.32
CA LEU A 30 -1.61 11.01 3.17
C LEU A 30 -2.46 10.92 4.45
N GLU A 31 -3.77 10.65 4.31
CA GLU A 31 -4.71 10.67 5.43
C GLU A 31 -4.50 9.51 6.41
N ASN A 32 -4.18 8.32 5.91
CA ASN A 32 -4.16 7.10 6.74
C ASN A 32 -2.75 6.67 7.14
N VAL A 33 -1.70 7.14 6.46
CA VAL A 33 -0.32 6.83 6.83
C VAL A 33 0.35 8.06 7.41
N VAL A 34 0.44 9.14 6.64
CA VAL A 34 1.25 10.30 7.04
C VAL A 34 0.63 11.06 8.21
N CYS A 35 -0.68 11.34 8.17
CA CYS A 35 -1.34 12.06 9.26
C CYS A 35 -1.39 11.25 10.57
N ARG A 36 -1.35 9.92 10.49
CA ARG A 36 -1.47 9.03 11.66
C ARG A 36 -0.13 8.69 12.28
N HIS A 37 0.88 8.42 11.45
CA HIS A 37 2.17 7.88 11.88
C HIS A 37 3.34 8.84 11.64
N GLY A 38 3.08 9.98 10.99
CA GLY A 38 4.10 10.92 10.56
C GLY A 38 4.68 10.60 9.18
N VAL A 39 5.60 11.44 8.73
CA VAL A 39 6.21 11.32 7.40
C VAL A 39 7.32 10.26 7.45
N PRO A 40 7.23 9.17 6.66
CA PRO A 40 8.28 8.17 6.61
C PRO A 40 9.52 8.70 5.87
N SER A 41 10.71 8.22 6.23
CA SER A 41 11.94 8.61 5.52
C SER A 41 12.05 8.00 4.12
N GLU A 42 11.48 6.80 3.93
CA GLU A 42 11.49 6.08 2.66
C GLU A 42 10.18 5.32 2.44
N ILE A 43 9.74 5.23 1.19
CA ILE A 43 8.71 4.29 0.74
C ILE A 43 9.27 3.39 -0.34
N HIS A 44 9.13 2.10 -0.14
CA HIS A 44 9.38 1.07 -1.15
C HIS A 44 8.05 0.62 -1.75
N SER A 45 7.93 0.59 -3.07
CA SER A 45 6.75 0.07 -3.78
C SER A 45 7.14 -0.85 -4.93
N ASP A 46 6.17 -1.59 -5.47
CA ASP A 46 6.34 -2.16 -6.80
C ASP A 46 6.45 -1.07 -7.90
N GLN A 47 6.65 -1.51 -9.14
CA GLN A 47 6.68 -0.63 -10.31
C GLN A 47 5.26 -0.32 -10.86
N GLY A 48 4.22 -0.45 -10.04
CA GLY A 48 2.85 -0.16 -10.41
C GLY A 48 2.69 1.28 -10.92
N ARG A 49 1.92 1.44 -12.01
CA ARG A 49 1.75 2.74 -12.70
C ARG A 49 1.32 3.88 -11.77
N ASN A 50 0.48 3.58 -10.77
CA ASN A 50 0.02 4.57 -9.81
C ASN A 50 1.17 5.09 -8.93
N PHE A 51 2.01 4.19 -8.42
CA PHE A 51 3.15 4.55 -7.59
C PHE A 51 4.26 5.25 -8.40
N GLU A 52 4.36 4.94 -9.69
CA GLU A 52 5.29 5.59 -10.63
C GLU A 52 4.71 6.84 -11.31
N SER A 53 3.49 7.25 -10.99
CA SER A 53 2.89 8.47 -11.57
C SER A 53 3.64 9.74 -11.16
N THR A 54 3.47 10.81 -11.95
CA THR A 54 3.99 12.15 -11.62
C THR A 54 3.35 12.72 -10.36
N VAL A 55 2.05 12.46 -10.14
CA VAL A 55 1.31 12.92 -8.95
C VAL A 55 1.88 12.29 -7.69
N PHE A 56 2.05 10.97 -7.67
CA PHE A 56 2.56 10.27 -6.50
C PHE A 56 4.02 10.64 -6.23
N ARG A 57 4.86 10.70 -7.27
CA ARG A 57 6.25 11.19 -7.14
C ARG A 57 6.33 12.64 -6.66
N GLY A 58 5.43 13.50 -7.12
CA GLY A 58 5.32 14.89 -6.66
C GLY A 58 4.98 14.99 -5.18
N LEU A 59 4.04 14.17 -4.71
CA LEU A 59 3.70 14.07 -3.29
C LEU A 59 4.90 13.61 -2.45
N MET A 60 5.61 12.57 -2.88
CA MET A 60 6.81 12.09 -2.17
C MET A 60 7.86 13.20 -2.05
N LYS A 61 8.09 13.94 -3.14
CA LYS A 61 9.03 15.06 -3.15
C LYS A 61 8.60 16.18 -2.21
N LEU A 62 7.31 16.53 -2.18
CA LEU A 62 6.76 17.57 -1.31
C LEU A 62 6.95 17.23 0.17
N LEU A 63 6.76 15.95 0.51
CA LEU A 63 6.92 15.44 1.87
C LEU A 63 8.38 15.13 2.23
N GLY A 64 9.33 15.21 1.29
CA GLY A 64 10.72 14.83 1.53
C GLY A 64 10.94 13.32 1.68
N ILE A 65 10.01 12.51 1.20
CA ILE A 65 10.06 11.04 1.27
C ILE A 65 10.95 10.52 0.14
N ARG A 66 11.95 9.68 0.47
CA ARG A 66 12.73 8.95 -0.53
C ARG A 66 11.86 7.82 -1.10
N LYS A 67 11.66 7.78 -2.42
CA LYS A 67 10.93 6.70 -3.07
C LYS A 67 11.90 5.69 -3.66
N THR A 68 11.80 4.42 -3.27
CA THR A 68 12.48 3.28 -3.88
C THR A 68 11.45 2.34 -4.51
N ARG A 69 11.90 1.42 -5.36
CA ARG A 69 11.02 0.46 -6.03
C ARG A 69 11.67 -0.90 -6.21
N THR A 70 10.84 -1.93 -6.38
CA THR A 70 11.33 -3.28 -6.72
C THR A 70 12.04 -3.29 -8.08
N ILE A 71 13.04 -4.16 -8.22
CA ILE A 71 13.70 -4.43 -9.50
C ILE A 71 12.82 -5.43 -10.26
N LEU A 72 12.73 -5.28 -11.60
CA LEU A 72 12.01 -6.22 -12.45
C LEU A 72 12.50 -7.66 -12.17
N LEU A 73 11.56 -8.59 -12.02
CA LEU A 73 11.80 -10.02 -11.73
C LEU A 73 12.29 -10.35 -10.31
N HIS A 74 12.26 -9.42 -9.34
CA HIS A 74 12.60 -9.68 -7.92
C HIS A 74 11.44 -9.35 -6.97
N PRO A 75 10.35 -10.15 -6.96
CA PRO A 75 9.19 -9.94 -6.08
C PRO A 75 9.52 -10.12 -4.58
N GLN A 76 10.67 -10.73 -4.25
CA GLN A 76 11.08 -10.97 -2.85
C GLN A 76 11.21 -9.68 -2.02
N SER A 77 11.51 -8.54 -2.64
CA SER A 77 11.66 -7.26 -1.93
C SER A 77 10.33 -6.72 -1.36
N ASP A 78 9.19 -7.16 -1.89
CA ASP A 78 7.85 -6.77 -1.42
C ASP A 78 7.12 -7.90 -0.66
N GLY A 79 7.85 -8.95 -0.28
CA GLY A 79 7.26 -10.16 0.28
C GLY A 79 6.52 -9.96 1.62
N LEU A 80 6.73 -8.85 2.34
CA LEU A 80 5.94 -8.52 3.53
C LEU A 80 4.50 -8.12 3.13
N VAL A 81 4.36 -7.17 2.21
CA VAL A 81 3.08 -6.66 1.75
C VAL A 81 2.32 -7.75 0.97
N GLU A 82 3.01 -8.52 0.12
CA GLU A 82 2.41 -9.63 -0.61
C GLU A 82 1.81 -10.70 0.33
N ARG A 83 2.56 -11.08 1.38
CA ARG A 83 2.06 -12.04 2.38
C ARG A 83 0.85 -11.49 3.12
N LEU A 84 0.89 -10.22 3.51
CA LEU A 84 -0.23 -9.57 4.17
C LEU A 84 -1.48 -9.55 3.27
N ASN A 85 -1.32 -9.14 2.01
CA ASN A 85 -2.39 -9.14 1.01
C ASN A 85 -3.02 -10.52 0.87
N ARG A 86 -2.19 -11.57 0.76
CA ARG A 86 -2.67 -12.95 0.67
C ARG A 86 -3.46 -13.36 1.91
N THR A 87 -2.93 -13.09 3.10
CA THR A 87 -3.60 -13.42 4.36
C THR A 87 -4.94 -12.68 4.49
N LEU A 88 -4.99 -11.40 4.14
CA LEU A 88 -6.24 -10.61 4.17
C LEU A 88 -7.28 -11.16 3.19
N LEU A 89 -6.88 -11.47 1.96
CA LEU A 89 -7.78 -12.03 0.97
C LEU A 89 -8.34 -13.40 1.40
N GLN A 90 -7.52 -14.23 2.05
CA GLN A 90 -7.96 -15.51 2.61
C GLN A 90 -9.00 -15.31 3.71
N TYR A 91 -8.76 -14.41 4.66
CA TYR A 91 -9.74 -14.10 5.72
C TYR A 91 -11.05 -13.57 5.17
N LEU A 92 -10.98 -12.65 4.20
CA LEU A 92 -12.16 -12.11 3.54
C LEU A 92 -12.93 -13.20 2.79
N ALA A 93 -12.24 -14.10 2.07
CA ALA A 93 -12.87 -15.20 1.36
C ALA A 93 -13.60 -16.16 2.31
N MET A 94 -12.97 -16.53 3.43
CA MET A 94 -13.61 -17.38 4.45
C MET A 94 -14.87 -16.70 5.02
N PHE A 95 -14.76 -15.44 5.43
CA PHE A 95 -15.89 -14.71 6.00
C PHE A 95 -17.06 -14.58 5.02
N VAL A 96 -16.79 -14.30 3.75
CA VAL A 96 -17.83 -14.23 2.70
C VAL A 96 -18.44 -15.61 2.45
N SER A 97 -17.65 -16.69 2.44
CA SER A 97 -18.19 -18.05 2.28
C SER A 97 -19.09 -18.49 3.43
N GLU A 98 -18.80 -18.07 4.67
CA GLU A 98 -19.65 -18.35 5.84
C GLU A 98 -20.95 -17.54 5.83
N HIS A 99 -20.96 -16.36 5.20
CA HIS A 99 -22.11 -15.45 5.17
C HIS A 99 -22.85 -15.42 3.82
N GLN A 100 -22.41 -16.21 2.83
CA GLN A 100 -23.20 -16.55 1.65
C GLN A 100 -24.35 -17.46 2.08
N ARG A 101 -25.44 -16.83 2.51
CA ARG A 101 -26.76 -17.47 2.42
C ARG A 101 -27.13 -17.53 0.94
N ASP A 102 -27.64 -18.68 0.53
CA ASP A 102 -28.17 -18.98 -0.82
C ASP A 102 -28.91 -17.79 -1.47
#